data_AF-A0A7C9FKL2-F1
#
_entry.id   AF-A0A7C9FKL2-F1
#
_cell.length_a   1.000
_cell.length_b   1.000
_cell.length_c   1.000
_cell.angle_alpha   90.00
_cell.angle_beta   90.00
_cell.angle_gamma   90.00
#
_symmetry.space_group_name_H-M   'P 1'
#
loop_
_entity.id
_entity.type
_entity.pdbx_description
1 polymer ?
#
loop_
_entity_poly.entity_id
_entity_poly.type
_entity_poly.pdbx_seq_one_letter_code
_entity_poly.pdbx_strand_id
1 'polypeptide(L)'
;YIYIYIYIYTHPLRLSFHMYVGYVTYTSLCIIKFLITLLFMYRDAAVPTVILIMGANLLRGLKGSHVPRKIIVGVLIVRYIFLPLLGILIVKGAVRFRLLHNDPLFQFVLLLQFALPPAMSIGTMTQ
;
A
#
# COMPACT_ATOMS: atom_id res chain seq x y z
N TYR A 1 -46.92 7.46 5.63
CA TYR A 1 -47.15 8.91 5.58
C TYR A 1 -47.86 9.45 6.82
N ILE A 2 -49.07 8.98 7.17
CA ILE A 2 -49.83 9.45 8.35
C ILE A 2 -49.07 9.27 9.69
N TYR A 3 -48.44 8.12 9.91
CA TYR A 3 -47.65 7.85 11.13
C TYR A 3 -46.46 8.81 11.32
N ILE A 4 -45.79 9.18 10.23
CA ILE A 4 -44.64 10.10 10.25
C ILE A 4 -45.12 11.52 10.58
N TYR A 5 -46.27 11.93 10.03
CA TYR A 5 -46.86 13.24 10.27
C TYR A 5 -47.30 13.43 11.73
N ILE A 6 -47.96 12.41 12.32
CA ILE A 6 -48.34 12.42 13.75
C ILE A 6 -47.10 12.48 14.64
N TYR A 7 -46.06 11.71 14.31
CA TYR A 7 -44.81 11.71 15.08
C TYR A 7 -44.08 13.06 15.05
N ILE A 8 -44.07 13.74 13.90
CA ILE A 8 -43.51 15.09 13.70
C ILE A 8 -44.22 16.13 14.57
N TYR A 9 -45.55 16.05 14.68
CA TYR A 9 -46.35 17.00 15.45
C TYR A 9 -46.31 16.74 16.96
N THR A 10 -46.17 15.48 17.38
CA THR A 10 -46.21 15.09 18.80
C THR A 10 -44.86 15.30 19.49
N HIS A 11 -43.74 15.25 18.76
CA HIS A 11 -42.39 15.38 19.33
C HIS A 11 -41.44 16.27 18.48
N PRO A 12 -41.70 17.58 18.35
CA PRO A 12 -40.92 18.47 17.48
C PRO A 12 -39.45 18.61 17.92
N LEU A 13 -39.19 18.61 19.24
CA LEU A 13 -37.85 18.72 19.81
C LEU A 13 -36.99 17.48 19.55
N ARG A 14 -37.59 16.28 19.61
CA ARG A 14 -36.88 15.01 19.41
C ARG A 14 -36.45 14.84 17.95
N LEU A 15 -37.27 15.30 17.01
CA LEU A 15 -36.94 15.28 15.58
C LEU A 15 -35.83 16.27 15.23
N SER A 16 -35.84 17.46 15.82
CA SER A 16 -34.79 18.46 15.65
C SER A 16 -33.44 17.94 16.16
N PHE A 17 -33.44 17.24 17.30
CA PHE A 17 -32.24 16.60 17.85
C PHE A 17 -31.72 15.47 16.95
N HIS A 18 -32.61 14.62 16.41
CA HIS A 18 -32.23 13.53 15.50
C HIS A 18 -31.73 14.04 14.15
N MET A 19 -32.31 15.13 13.62
CA MET A 19 -31.80 15.81 12.42
C MET A 19 -30.44 16.45 12.67
N TYR A 20 -30.22 17.10 13.83
CA TYR A 20 -28.93 17.70 14.19
C TYR A 20 -27.83 16.64 14.34
N VAL A 21 -28.12 15.55 15.07
CA VAL A 21 -27.20 14.40 15.21
C VAL A 21 -26.91 13.76 13.85
N GLY A 22 -27.92 13.61 12.99
CA GLY A 22 -27.74 13.20 11.60
C GLY A 22 -26.79 14.14 10.85
N TYR A 23 -27.07 15.44 10.86
CA TYR A 23 -26.27 16.43 10.13
C TYR A 23 -24.80 16.44 10.57
N VAL A 24 -24.54 16.37 11.88
CA VAL A 24 -23.19 16.30 12.45
C VAL A 24 -22.47 15.00 12.06
N THR A 25 -23.17 13.85 12.09
CA THR A 25 -22.58 12.57 11.69
C THR A 25 -22.32 12.48 10.18
N TYR A 26 -23.22 12.99 9.33
CA TYR A 26 -23.01 13.08 7.88
C TYR A 26 -21.83 13.98 7.53
N THR A 27 -21.69 15.13 8.22
CA THR A 27 -20.56 16.04 8.00
C THR A 27 -19.24 15.37 8.39
N SER A 28 -19.19 14.68 9.53
CA SER A 28 -18.01 13.94 10.00
C SER A 28 -17.64 12.77 9.06
N LEU A 29 -18.61 11.97 8.61
CA LEU A 29 -18.37 10.91 7.63
C LEU A 29 -17.91 11.44 6.27
N CYS A 30 -18.42 12.60 5.83
CA CYS A 30 -18.05 13.21 4.56
C CYS A 30 -16.56 13.59 4.54
N ILE A 31 -16.06 14.16 5.65
CA ILE A 31 -14.64 14.52 5.80
C ILE A 31 -13.75 13.27 5.71
N ILE A 32 -14.13 12.19 6.41
CA ILE A 32 -13.38 10.92 6.39
C ILE A 32 -13.37 10.33 4.98
N LYS A 33 -14.52 10.31 4.30
CA LYS A 33 -14.65 9.75 2.96
C LYS A 33 -13.89 10.58 1.91
N PHE A 34 -13.88 11.90 2.08
CA PHE A 34 -13.06 12.82 1.29
C PHE A 34 -11.58 12.54 1.47
N LEU A 35 -11.09 12.43 2.72
CA LEU A 35 -9.68 12.13 3.01
C LEU A 35 -9.24 10.78 2.42
N ILE A 36 -10.07 9.75 2.56
CA ILE A 36 -9.79 8.41 1.99
C ILE A 36 -9.70 8.49 0.46
N THR A 37 -10.60 9.23 -0.19
CA THR A 37 -10.60 9.39 -1.65
C THR A 37 -9.33 10.10 -2.14
N LEU A 38 -8.89 11.15 -1.42
CA LEU A 38 -7.63 11.83 -1.73
C LEU A 38 -6.42 10.89 -1.62
N LEU A 39 -6.38 10.04 -0.58
CA LEU A 39 -5.31 9.07 -0.39
C LEU A 39 -5.29 8.02 -1.51
N PHE A 40 -6.45 7.57 -1.99
CA PHE A 40 -6.55 6.66 -3.13
C PHE A 40 -6.04 7.31 -4.42
N MET A 41 -6.52 8.53 -4.74
CA MET A 41 -6.07 9.27 -5.92
C MET A 41 -4.56 9.52 -5.92
N TYR A 42 -3.99 9.87 -4.76
CA TYR A 42 -2.55 10.03 -4.61
C TYR A 42 -1.81 8.71 -4.80
N ARG A 43 -2.29 7.61 -4.20
CA ARG A 43 -1.68 6.28 -4.32
C ARG A 43 -1.67 5.80 -5.77
N ASP A 44 -2.78 5.96 -6.47
CA ASP A 44 -2.95 5.51 -7.86
C ASP A 44 -2.03 6.27 -8.81
N ALA A 45 -1.74 7.55 -8.53
CA ALA A 45 -0.78 8.35 -9.27
C ALA A 45 0.67 8.13 -8.82
N ALA A 46 0.92 7.84 -7.54
CA ALA A 46 2.26 7.73 -6.98
C ALA A 46 3.03 6.53 -7.53
N VAL A 47 2.40 5.35 -7.63
CA VAL A 47 3.04 4.12 -8.14
C VAL A 47 3.58 4.28 -9.57
N PRO A 48 2.80 4.73 -10.57
CA PRO A 48 3.34 4.94 -11.92
C PRO A 48 4.38 6.06 -11.98
N THR A 49 4.23 7.12 -11.16
CA THR A 49 5.20 8.22 -11.11
C THR A 49 6.57 7.76 -10.64
N VAL A 50 6.66 6.97 -9.56
CA VAL A 50 7.94 6.45 -9.07
C VAL A 50 8.59 5.48 -10.07
N ILE A 51 7.78 4.65 -10.74
CA ILE A 51 8.27 3.73 -11.79
C ILE A 51 8.82 4.53 -12.98
N LEU A 52 8.15 5.61 -13.39
CA LEU A 52 8.58 6.47 -14.49
C LEU A 52 9.89 7.20 -14.17
N ILE A 53 10.02 7.74 -12.96
CA ILE A 53 11.25 8.39 -12.49
C ILE A 53 12.41 7.39 -12.46
N MET A 54 12.18 6.19 -11.93
CA MET A 54 13.20 5.13 -11.91
C MET A 54 13.60 4.73 -13.34
N GLY A 55 12.65 4.59 -14.26
CA GLY A 55 12.90 4.28 -15.66
C GLY A 55 13.69 5.38 -16.38
N ALA A 56 13.38 6.66 -16.12
CA ALA A 56 14.10 7.80 -16.67
C ALA A 56 15.55 7.87 -16.17
N ASN A 57 15.79 7.59 -14.88
CA ASN A 57 17.12 7.50 -14.30
C ASN A 57 17.93 6.33 -14.89
N LEU A 58 17.28 5.18 -15.11
CA LEU A 58 17.91 4.02 -15.73
C LEU A 58 18.29 4.29 -17.20
N LEU A 59 17.46 5.01 -17.96
CA LEU A 59 17.76 5.40 -19.35
C LEU A 59 19.03 6.27 -19.43
N ARG A 60 19.17 7.22 -18.50
CA ARG A 60 20.39 8.06 -18.39
C ARG A 60 21.60 7.21 -18.00
N GLY A 61 21.45 6.33 -17.02
CA GLY A 61 22.51 5.40 -16.60
C GLY A 61 22.97 4.47 -17.73
N LEU A 62 22.05 3.95 -18.55
CA LEU A 62 22.37 3.04 -19.64
C LEU A 62 23.04 3.74 -20.84
N LYS A 63 22.72 5.02 -21.08
CA LYS A 63 23.34 5.82 -22.15
C LYS A 63 24.70 6.40 -21.76
N GLY A 64 24.90 6.76 -20.48
CA GLY A 64 26.13 7.40 -19.99
C GLY A 64 27.13 6.44 -19.36
N SER A 65 26.69 5.30 -18.84
CA SER A 65 27.56 4.31 -18.20
C SER A 65 27.78 3.13 -19.14
N HIS A 66 29.03 2.90 -19.52
CA HIS A 66 29.49 1.70 -20.23
C HIS A 66 29.42 0.45 -19.32
N VAL A 67 28.30 0.23 -18.62
CA VAL A 67 28.12 -0.91 -17.74
C VAL A 67 28.12 -2.17 -18.61
N PRO A 68 29.04 -3.12 -18.37
CA PRO A 68 29.04 -4.36 -19.12
C PRO A 68 27.73 -5.11 -18.88
N ARG A 69 27.07 -5.54 -19.96
CA ARG A 69 25.81 -6.30 -19.95
C ARG A 69 25.83 -7.48 -18.96
N LYS A 70 27.00 -8.05 -18.70
CA LYS A 70 27.24 -9.12 -17.71
C LYS A 70 26.83 -8.73 -16.28
N ILE A 71 27.09 -7.49 -15.85
CA ILE A 71 26.72 -7.01 -14.51
C ILE A 71 25.20 -6.88 -14.40
N ILE A 72 24.53 -6.38 -15.43
CA ILE A 72 23.07 -6.25 -15.46
C ILE A 72 22.41 -7.64 -15.32
N VAL A 73 22.90 -8.63 -16.08
CA VAL A 73 22.43 -10.02 -16.00
C VAL A 73 22.74 -10.64 -14.64
N GLY A 74 23.92 -10.37 -14.07
CA GLY A 74 24.28 -10.83 -12.72
C GLY A 74 23.34 -10.28 -11.64
N VAL A 75 23.04 -8.98 -11.67
CA VAL A 75 22.09 -8.36 -10.74
C VAL A 75 20.69 -8.94 -10.91
N LEU A 76 20.23 -9.18 -12.15
CA LEU A 76 18.95 -9.84 -12.43
C LEU A 76 18.89 -11.23 -11.79
N ILE A 77 19.91 -12.07 -12.02
CA ILE A 77 19.97 -13.43 -11.48
C ILE A 77 19.95 -13.41 -9.95
N VAL A 78 20.76 -12.56 -9.31
CA VAL A 78 20.80 -12.46 -7.84
C VAL A 78 19.45 -12.00 -7.28
N ARG A 79 18.81 -11.00 -7.90
CA ARG A 79 17.52 -10.46 -7.43
C ARG A 79 16.35 -11.40 -7.61
N TYR A 80 16.25 -12.02 -8.77
CA TYR A 80 15.06 -12.80 -9.14
C TYR A 80 15.19 -14.27 -8.75
N ILE A 81 16.40 -14.77 -8.46
CA ILE A 81 16.62 -16.18 -8.15
C ILE A 81 17.18 -16.34 -6.73
N PHE A 82 18.33 -15.73 -6.43
CA PHE A 82 18.97 -15.91 -5.11
C PHE A 82 18.18 -15.26 -3.96
N LEU A 83 17.68 -14.04 -4.16
CA LEU A 83 16.92 -13.30 -3.14
C LEU A 83 15.62 -14.02 -2.72
N PRO A 84 14.75 -14.51 -3.64
CA PRO A 84 13.57 -15.26 -3.23
C PRO A 84 13.92 -16.64 -2.64
N LEU A 85 14.98 -17.30 -3.12
CA LEU A 85 15.43 -18.58 -2.53
C LEU A 85 15.87 -18.41 -1.08
N LEU A 86 16.62 -17.35 -0.77
CA LEU A 86 16.98 -17.00 0.61
C LEU A 86 15.75 -16.66 1.46
N GLY A 87 14.79 -15.92 0.91
CA GLY A 87 13.51 -15.65 1.59
C GLY A 87 12.77 -16.93 1.97
N ILE A 88 12.67 -17.89 1.03
CA ILE A 88 12.06 -19.20 1.28
C ILE A 88 12.82 -19.99 2.35
N LEU A 89 14.16 -19.94 2.32
CA LEU A 89 15.00 -20.63 3.30
C LEU A 89 14.81 -20.06 4.71
N ILE A 90 14.76 -18.72 4.83
CA ILE A 90 14.51 -18.03 6.10
C ILE A 90 13.12 -18.37 6.63
N VAL A 91 12.09 -18.32 5.79
CA VAL A 91 10.72 -18.67 6.19
C VAL A 91 10.63 -20.13 6.65
N LYS A 92 11.20 -21.08 5.89
CA LYS A 92 11.26 -22.50 6.30
C LYS A 92 12.06 -22.73 7.58
N GLY A 93 13.16 -22.01 7.78
CA GLY A 93 13.96 -22.07 8.99
C GLY A 93 13.19 -21.55 10.21
N ALA A 94 12.51 -20.42 10.04
CA ALA A 94 11.78 -19.77 11.13
C ALA A 94 10.50 -20.53 11.53
N VAL A 95 9.84 -21.23 10.58
CA VAL A 95 8.78 -22.23 10.87
C VAL A 95 9.31 -23.35 11.76
N ARG A 96 10.52 -23.87 11.47
CA ARG A 96 11.12 -24.96 12.24
C ARG A 96 11.54 -24.54 13.64
N PHE A 97 11.94 -23.27 13.81
CA PHE A 97 12.33 -22.69 15.10
C PHE A 97 11.16 -22.22 15.98
N ARG A 98 9.89 -22.34 15.53
CA ARG A 98 8.67 -21.90 16.27
C ARG A 98 8.72 -20.44 16.78
N LEU A 99 9.52 -19.58 16.14
CA LEU A 99 9.70 -18.17 16.54
C LEU A 99 8.67 -17.21 15.91
N LEU A 100 7.83 -17.68 14.99
CA LEU A 100 6.76 -16.89 14.37
C LEU A 100 5.40 -17.47 14.74
N HIS A 101 4.46 -16.58 15.07
CA HIS A 101 3.03 -16.92 15.11
C HIS A 101 2.65 -17.59 13.78
N ASN A 102 1.93 -18.71 13.85
CA ASN A 102 1.53 -19.55 12.72
C ASN A 102 0.43 -18.90 11.86
N ASP A 103 0.54 -17.60 11.57
CA ASP A 103 -0.41 -16.91 10.72
C ASP A 103 0.12 -16.97 9.27
N PRO A 104 -0.49 -17.79 8.40
CA PRO A 104 -0.03 -17.99 7.02
C PRO A 104 -0.01 -16.68 6.21
N LEU A 105 -0.80 -15.69 6.62
CA LEU A 105 -0.84 -14.34 6.08
C LEU A 105 0.48 -13.59 6.29
N PHE A 106 1.13 -13.71 7.44
CA PHE A 106 2.37 -13.01 7.73
C PHE A 106 3.55 -13.57 6.91
N GLN A 107 3.59 -14.90 6.75
CA GLN A 107 4.59 -15.56 5.89
C GLN A 107 4.39 -15.20 4.41
N PHE A 108 3.14 -15.11 3.96
CA PHE A 108 2.84 -14.67 2.60
C PHE A 108 3.26 -13.22 2.36
N VAL A 109 2.98 -12.30 3.29
CA VAL A 109 3.41 -10.89 3.20
C VAL A 109 4.94 -10.77 3.18
N LEU A 110 5.66 -11.54 4.02
CA LEU A 110 7.12 -11.59 4.02
C LEU A 110 7.71 -12.09 2.68
N LEU A 111 7.12 -13.13 2.09
CA LEU A 111 7.58 -13.61 0.77
C LEU A 111 7.24 -12.61 -0.34
N LEU A 112 6.08 -11.96 -0.25
CA LEU A 112 5.64 -10.93 -1.20
C LEU A 112 6.55 -9.69 -1.15
N GLN A 113 6.90 -9.17 0.03
CA GLN A 113 7.78 -7.99 0.14
C GLN A 113 9.22 -8.26 -0.36
N PHE A 114 9.66 -9.52 -0.36
CA PHE A 114 10.95 -9.91 -0.93
C PHE A 114 10.89 -10.08 -2.46
N ALA A 115 9.72 -10.43 -3.01
CA ALA A 115 9.49 -10.57 -4.45
C ALA A 115 9.08 -9.27 -5.14
N LEU A 116 8.43 -8.34 -4.42
CA LEU A 116 8.10 -6.99 -4.88
C LEU A 116 9.35 -6.12 -4.87
N PRO A 117 9.55 -5.23 -5.86
CA PRO A 117 10.85 -4.71 -6.25
C PRO A 117 11.61 -4.06 -5.07
N PRO A 118 12.59 -4.75 -4.43
CA PRO A 118 13.30 -4.18 -3.28
C PRO A 118 14.45 -3.25 -3.72
N ALA A 119 14.27 -2.52 -4.82
CA ALA A 119 15.40 -1.92 -5.59
C ALA A 119 15.51 -0.42 -5.44
N MET A 120 14.35 0.23 -5.39
CA MET A 120 14.27 1.66 -5.61
C MET A 120 14.93 2.44 -4.47
N SER A 121 14.90 1.90 -3.25
CA SER A 121 15.48 2.55 -2.07
C SER A 121 16.98 2.30 -1.86
N ILE A 122 17.60 1.34 -2.56
CA ILE A 122 19.04 1.08 -2.38
C ILE A 122 19.86 2.18 -3.08
N GLY A 123 19.43 2.59 -4.28
CA GLY A 123 20.13 3.63 -5.05
C GLY A 123 20.16 5.00 -4.36
N THR A 124 19.17 5.33 -3.52
CA THR A 124 19.12 6.57 -2.73
C THR A 124 19.89 6.49 -1.41
N MET A 125 20.19 5.29 -0.89
CA MET A 125 21.01 5.10 0.32
C MET A 125 22.51 5.01 0.01
N THR A 126 22.86 4.62 -1.22
CA THR A 126 24.24 4.53 -1.70
C THR A 126 24.71 5.79 -2.45
N GLN A 127 23.82 6.76 -2.66
CA GLN A 127 24.15 8.10 -3.16
C GLN A 127 24.33 9.04 -1.97
#